data_AF-A0A0M3UCS7-F1
#
_entry.id   AF-A0A0M3UCS7-F1
#
_cell.length_a   1.000
_cell.length_b   1.000
_cell.length_c   1.000
_cell.angle_alpha   90.00
_cell.angle_beta   90.00
_cell.angle_gamma   90.00
#
_symmetry.space_group_name_H-M   'P 1'
#
loop_
_entity.id
_entity.type
_entity.pdbx_description
1 polymer ?
#
loop_
_entity_poly.entity_id
_entity_poly.type
_entity_poly.pdbx_seq_one_letter_code
_entity_poly.pdbx_strand_id
1 'polypeptide(L)'
;MSAIHVISESLAQIHLLPAQDIPNPGPKVPPGAQAIQDVVGYIIWIAGICVLGLFFGGIVASTAGRMWDHHGSGRTGARMIVSSLALAVLFGLGYTLVTQFAAGAS
;
A
#
# COMPACT_ATOMS: atom_id res chain seq x y z
N MET A 1 18.29 -52.32 20.49
CA MET A 1 18.09 -51.12 19.65
C MET A 1 18.23 -49.90 20.54
N SER A 2 19.13 -48.97 20.22
CA SER A 2 19.46 -47.83 21.08
C SER A 2 18.36 -46.77 21.03
N ALA A 3 18.03 -46.13 22.16
CA ALA A 3 17.04 -45.04 22.24
C ALA A 3 17.35 -43.89 21.26
N ILE A 4 18.63 -43.67 20.95
CA ILE A 4 19.09 -42.67 19.98
C ILE A 4 18.58 -42.97 18.56
N HIS A 5 18.49 -44.24 18.19
CA HIS A 5 18.01 -44.66 16.87
C HIS A 5 16.52 -44.35 16.68
N VAL A 6 15.71 -44.62 17.72
CA VAL A 6 14.26 -44.37 17.71
C VAL A 6 13.96 -42.87 17.63
N ILE A 7 14.75 -42.04 18.31
CA ILE A 7 14.62 -40.58 18.26
C ILE A 7 14.99 -40.06 16.85
N SER A 8 16.06 -40.58 16.24
CA SER A 8 16.48 -40.19 14.89
C SER A 8 15.44 -40.54 13.83
N GLU A 9 14.84 -41.74 13.92
CA GLU A 9 13.77 -42.18 13.00
C GLU A 9 12.49 -41.35 13.19
N SER A 10 12.15 -41.02 14.43
CA SER A 10 10.99 -40.17 14.74
C SER A 10 11.17 -38.74 14.19
N LEU A 11 12.36 -38.16 14.30
CA LEU A 11 12.68 -36.84 13.73
C LEU A 11 12.70 -36.86 12.20
N ALA A 12 13.19 -37.93 11.58
CA ALA A 12 13.13 -38.11 10.13
C ALA A 12 11.67 -38.23 9.64
N GLN A 13 10.80 -38.88 10.41
CA GLN A 13 9.38 -39.00 10.10
C GLN A 13 8.63 -37.66 10.25
N ILE A 14 9.00 -36.80 11.22
CA ILE A 14 8.41 -35.46 11.38
C ILE A 14 8.76 -34.56 10.18
N HIS A 15 9.95 -34.72 9.60
CA HIS A 15 10.37 -33.96 8.41
C HIS A 15 9.75 -34.48 7.10
N LEU A 16 9.18 -35.69 7.12
CA LEU A 16 8.53 -36.37 6.00
C LEU A 16 7.00 -36.33 6.08
N LEU A 17 6.41 -35.65 7.07
CA LEU A 17 5.03 -35.21 6.92
C LEU A 17 5.00 -34.36 5.66
N PRO A 18 4.34 -34.80 4.57
CA PRO A 18 4.04 -33.85 3.51
C PRO A 18 3.37 -32.69 4.23
N ALA A 19 3.81 -31.47 3.95
CA ALA A 19 2.97 -30.32 4.19
C ALA A 19 1.69 -30.65 3.43
N GLN A 20 0.72 -31.27 4.12
CA GLN A 20 -0.54 -31.62 3.50
C GLN A 20 -1.05 -30.26 3.07
N ASP A 21 -1.18 -30.07 1.77
CA ASP A 21 -1.85 -28.92 1.19
C ASP A 21 -3.26 -28.96 1.74
N ILE A 22 -3.45 -28.43 2.95
CA ILE A 22 -4.74 -28.13 3.53
C ILE A 22 -5.36 -27.27 2.43
N PRO A 23 -6.50 -27.70 1.84
CA PRO A 23 -7.14 -26.89 0.83
C PRO A 23 -7.38 -25.51 1.43
N ASN A 24 -6.56 -24.54 1.04
CA ASN A 24 -6.68 -23.16 1.46
C ASN A 24 -7.54 -22.52 0.38
N PRO A 25 -8.86 -22.37 0.59
CA PRO A 25 -9.68 -21.72 -0.40
C PRO A 25 -9.16 -20.30 -0.59
N GLY A 26 -9.09 -19.86 -1.85
CA GLY A 26 -8.66 -18.50 -2.15
C GLY A 26 -9.54 -17.45 -1.45
N PRO A 27 -9.07 -16.20 -1.34
CA PRO A 27 -9.77 -15.12 -0.68
C PRO A 27 -11.22 -15.00 -1.14
N LYS A 28 -12.16 -15.15 -0.21
CA LYS A 28 -13.59 -14.97 -0.45
C LYS A 28 -14.03 -13.62 0.08
N VAL A 29 -14.74 -12.87 -0.76
CA VAL A 29 -15.34 -11.59 -0.36
C VAL A 29 -16.41 -11.84 0.71
N PRO A 30 -16.36 -11.17 1.87
CA PRO A 30 -17.36 -11.34 2.91
C PRO A 30 -18.71 -10.74 2.49
N PRO A 31 -19.84 -11.27 2.99
CA PRO A 31 -21.15 -10.70 2.72
C PRO A 31 -21.22 -9.24 3.19
N GLY A 32 -21.79 -8.35 2.37
CA GLY A 32 -21.89 -6.91 2.66
C GLY A 32 -20.62 -6.09 2.37
N ALA A 33 -19.57 -6.69 1.80
CA ALA A 33 -18.31 -5.97 1.51
C ALA A 33 -18.44 -4.81 0.53
N GLN A 34 -19.52 -4.73 -0.27
CA GLN A 34 -19.71 -3.70 -1.29
C GLN A 34 -19.57 -2.28 -0.71
N ALA A 35 -20.21 -2.01 0.42
CA ALA A 35 -20.14 -0.69 1.05
C ALA A 35 -18.71 -0.32 1.50
N ILE A 36 -17.94 -1.32 1.96
CA ILE A 36 -16.54 -1.11 2.36
C ILE A 36 -15.68 -0.82 1.13
N GLN A 37 -15.88 -1.57 0.05
CA GLN A 37 -15.17 -1.36 -1.21
C GLN A 37 -15.46 0.03 -1.78
N ASP A 38 -16.71 0.48 -1.74
CA ASP A 38 -17.09 1.82 -2.21
C ASP A 38 -16.40 2.91 -1.39
N VAL A 39 -16.40 2.81 -0.05
CA VAL A 39 -15.71 3.77 0.84
C VAL A 39 -14.22 3.83 0.54
N VAL A 40 -13.56 2.67 0.42
CA VAL A 40 -12.13 2.61 0.08
C VAL A 40 -11.88 3.22 -1.30
N GLY A 41 -12.74 2.95 -2.28
CA GLY A 41 -12.68 3.56 -3.61
C GLY A 41 -12.76 5.09 -3.57
N TYR A 42 -13.70 5.65 -2.81
CA TYR A 42 -13.80 7.10 -2.62
C TYR A 42 -12.55 7.68 -1.95
N ILE A 43 -11.99 7.01 -0.93
CA ILE A 43 -10.76 7.46 -0.26
C ILE A 43 -9.59 7.52 -1.25
N ILE A 44 -9.41 6.48 -2.08
CA ILE A 44 -8.37 6.42 -3.11
C ILE A 44 -8.57 7.57 -4.11
N TRP A 45 -9.81 7.81 -4.54
CA TRP A 45 -10.13 8.89 -5.48
C TRP A 45 -9.83 10.28 -4.90
N ILE A 46 -10.26 10.54 -3.65
CA ILE A 46 -9.98 11.81 -2.94
C ILE A 46 -8.47 12.01 -2.78
N ALA A 47 -7.73 10.97 -2.38
CA ALA A 47 -6.29 11.04 -2.26
C ALA A 47 -5.61 11.43 -3.59
N GLY A 48 -6.06 10.84 -4.70
CA GLY A 48 -5.61 11.21 -6.05
C GLY A 48 -5.86 12.68 -6.37
N ILE A 49 -7.06 13.20 -6.07
CA ILE A 49 -7.38 14.62 -6.27
C ILE A 49 -6.53 15.53 -5.41
N CYS A 50 -6.29 15.20 -4.14
CA CYS A 50 -5.45 15.98 -3.25
C CYS A 50 -4.00 16.08 -3.78
N VAL A 51 -3.45 14.97 -4.30
CA VAL A 51 -2.13 14.97 -4.93
C VAL A 51 -2.09 15.93 -6.12
N LEU A 52 -3.05 15.83 -7.03
CA LEU A 52 -3.13 16.71 -8.20
C LEU A 52 -3.32 18.18 -7.79
N GLY A 53 -4.22 18.44 -6.83
CA GLY A 53 -4.51 19.77 -6.32
C GLY A 53 -3.30 20.42 -5.65
N LEU A 54 -2.54 19.68 -4.84
CA LEU A 54 -1.30 20.18 -4.24
C LEU A 54 -0.23 20.44 -5.29
N PHE A 55 -0.10 19.60 -6.31
CA PHE A 55 0.90 19.77 -7.36
C PHE A 55 0.59 21.01 -8.22
N PHE A 56 -0.58 21.03 -8.87
CA PHE A 56 -0.96 22.15 -9.74
C PHE A 56 -1.24 23.42 -8.96
N GLY A 57 -1.88 23.33 -7.80
CA GLY A 57 -2.07 24.46 -6.89
C GLY A 57 -0.73 25.01 -6.40
N GLY A 58 0.25 24.15 -6.14
CA GLY A 58 1.62 24.55 -5.83
C GLY A 58 2.30 25.31 -6.96
N ILE A 59 2.13 24.88 -8.22
CA ILE A 59 2.65 25.60 -9.41
C ILE A 59 2.03 26.99 -9.50
N VAL A 60 0.70 27.08 -9.35
CA VAL A 60 -0.03 28.36 -9.37
C VAL A 60 0.45 29.25 -8.24
N ALA A 61 0.47 28.77 -7.00
CA ALA A 61 0.93 29.53 -5.84
C ALA A 61 2.39 29.98 -5.98
N SER A 62 3.27 29.11 -6.48
CA SER A 62 4.69 29.42 -6.63
C SER A 62 4.94 30.48 -7.71
N THR A 63 4.18 30.40 -8.82
CA THR A 63 4.24 31.37 -9.93
C THR A 63 3.60 32.70 -9.56
N ALA A 64 2.38 32.67 -9.03
CA ALA A 64 1.65 33.86 -8.57
C ALA A 64 2.42 34.60 -7.48
N GLY A 65 3.04 33.88 -6.54
CA GLY A 65 3.86 34.47 -5.49
C GLY A 65 5.08 35.24 -6.01
N ARG A 66 5.70 34.78 -7.11
CA ARG A 66 6.79 35.51 -7.79
C ARG A 66 6.28 36.68 -8.62
N MET A 67 5.12 36.52 -9.26
CA MET A 67 4.54 37.54 -10.14
C MET A 67 4.00 38.75 -9.39
N TRP A 68 3.42 38.53 -8.21
CA TRP A 68 2.84 39.59 -7.36
C TRP A 68 3.82 40.09 -6.27
N ASP A 69 5.06 39.60 -6.26
CA ASP A 69 6.04 39.90 -5.21
C ASP A 69 5.53 39.62 -3.77
N HIS A 70 4.63 38.63 -3.64
CA HIS A 70 4.10 38.25 -2.34
C HIS A 70 5.13 37.45 -1.56
N HIS A 71 5.77 38.09 -0.58
CA HIS A 71 6.73 37.46 0.32
C HIS A 71 6.15 36.15 0.88
N GLY A 72 6.82 35.03 0.58
CA GLY A 72 6.48 33.70 1.10
C GLY A 72 5.58 32.82 0.22
N SER A 73 4.71 33.39 -0.64
CA SER A 73 3.78 32.61 -1.48
C SER A 73 4.53 31.68 -2.44
N GLY A 74 5.62 32.19 -3.03
CA GLY A 74 6.55 31.42 -3.87
C GLY A 74 7.09 30.15 -3.17
N ARG A 75 7.50 30.30 -1.91
CA ARG A 75 8.09 29.24 -1.07
C ARG A 75 7.03 28.24 -0.62
N THR A 76 5.83 28.69 -0.26
CA THR A 76 4.71 27.81 0.08
C THR A 76 4.32 26.96 -1.12
N GLY A 77 4.19 27.55 -2.31
CA GLY A 77 3.91 26.80 -3.53
C GLY A 77 4.96 25.73 -3.83
N ALA A 78 6.25 26.06 -3.69
CA ALA A 78 7.33 25.07 -3.86
C ALA A 78 7.22 23.90 -2.86
N ARG A 79 6.85 24.17 -1.61
CA ARG A 79 6.62 23.12 -0.59
C ARG A 79 5.45 22.22 -0.96
N MET A 80 4.36 22.78 -1.49
CA MET A 80 3.19 22.01 -1.95
C MET A 80 3.57 21.06 -3.11
N ILE A 81 4.40 21.53 -4.05
CA ILE A 81 4.88 20.69 -5.16
C ILE A 81 5.70 19.52 -4.60
N VAL A 82 6.70 19.79 -3.76
CA VAL A 82 7.57 18.73 -3.22
C VAL A 82 6.78 17.74 -2.36
N SER A 83 5.86 18.22 -1.51
CA SER A 83 5.03 17.33 -0.70
C SER A 83 4.05 16.51 -1.54
N SER A 84 3.50 17.08 -2.62
CA SER A 84 2.63 16.34 -3.55
C SER A 84 3.37 15.22 -4.27
N LEU A 85 4.64 15.43 -4.65
CA LEU A 85 5.46 14.40 -5.29
C LEU A 85 5.77 13.26 -4.31
N ALA A 86 6.13 13.59 -3.06
CA ALA A 86 6.32 12.58 -2.02
C ALA A 86 5.03 11.78 -1.76
N LEU A 87 3.89 12.48 -1.66
CA LEU A 87 2.57 11.84 -1.53
C LEU A 87 2.23 10.95 -2.72
N ALA A 88 2.50 11.38 -3.96
CA ALA A 88 2.26 10.60 -5.17
C ALA A 88 3.05 9.29 -5.15
N VAL A 89 4.33 9.35 -4.75
CA VAL A 89 5.18 8.16 -4.60
C VAL A 89 4.64 7.23 -3.53
N LEU A 90 4.31 7.76 -2.34
CA LEU A 90 3.74 6.96 -1.25
C LEU A 90 2.39 6.34 -1.62
N PHE A 91 1.55 7.07 -2.36
CA PHE A 91 0.25 6.60 -2.81
C PHE A 91 0.41 5.44 -3.82
N GLY A 92 1.28 5.59 -4.82
CA GLY A 92 1.55 4.54 -5.81
C GLY A 92 2.24 3.31 -5.19
N LEU A 93 3.25 3.50 -4.35
CA LEU A 93 3.94 2.41 -3.66
C LEU A 93 3.01 1.71 -2.67
N GLY A 94 2.26 2.45 -1.87
CA GLY A 94 1.30 1.91 -0.91
C GLY A 94 0.24 1.05 -1.61
N TYR A 95 -0.33 1.56 -2.70
CA TYR A 95 -1.27 0.78 -3.53
C TYR A 95 -0.64 -0.51 -4.04
N THR A 96 0.55 -0.41 -4.64
CA THR A 96 1.28 -1.58 -5.18
C THR A 96 1.55 -2.62 -4.09
N LEU A 97 2.08 -2.21 -2.93
CA LEU A 97 2.39 -3.11 -1.83
C LEU A 97 1.15 -3.82 -1.31
N VAL A 98 0.05 -3.08 -1.08
CA VAL A 98 -1.22 -3.67 -0.63
C VAL A 98 -1.75 -4.68 -1.63
N THR A 99 -1.71 -4.37 -2.93
CA THR A 99 -2.15 -5.30 -3.98
C THR A 99 -1.29 -6.56 -4.01
N GLN A 100 0.04 -6.44 -3.87
CA GLN A 100 0.93 -7.60 -3.84
C GLN A 100 0.67 -8.51 -2.62
N PHE A 101 0.47 -7.92 -1.43
CA PHE A 101 0.11 -8.70 -0.24
C PHE A 101 -1.26 -9.37 -0.38
N ALA A 102 -2.23 -8.70 -1.01
CA ALA A 102 -3.55 -9.27 -1.26
C ALA A 102 -3.51 -10.41 -2.29
N ALA A 103 -2.69 -10.29 -3.34
CA ALA A 103 -2.52 -11.30 -4.38
C ALA A 103 -1.68 -12.52 -3.92
N GLY A 104 -0.73 -12.33 -3.02
CA GLY A 104 0.04 -13.44 -2.44
C GLY A 104 -0.76 -14.31 -1.45
N ALA A 105 -1.98 -13.90 -1.08
CA ALA A 105 -2.89 -14.64 -0.21
C ALA A 105 -3.87 -15.54 -0.98
N SER A 106 -3.80 -15.57 -2.31
CA SER A 106 -4.66 -16.37 -3.21
C SER A 106 -3.94 -17.51 -3.90
#